data_AF-A0A7C7UF82-F1
#
_entry.id   AF-A0A7C7UF82-F1
#
_cell.length_a   1.000
_cell.length_b   1.000
_cell.length_c   1.000
_cell.angle_alpha   90.00
_cell.angle_beta   90.00
_cell.angle_gamma   90.00
#
_symmetry.space_group_name_H-M   'P 1'
#
loop_
_entity.id
_entity.type
_entity.pdbx_description
1 polymer ?
#
loop_
_entity_poly.entity_id
_entity_poly.type
_entity_poly.pdbx_seq_one_letter_code
_entity_poly.pdbx_strand_id
1 'polypeptide(L)' 'MEETSTELREIGAEVLVVPMSIREIDQVEDLIAQTIERFGSIDFLVNNAGGQFPAPPGAISDLRRSPASLPRREG' A
#
# COMPACT_ATOMS: atom_id res chain seq x y z
N MET A 1 -5.20 14.32 -4.32
CA MET A 1 -3.97 14.18 -3.51
C MET A 1 -3.41 15.55 -3.14
N GLU A 2 -3.37 16.52 -4.05
CA GLU A 2 -2.89 17.88 -3.74
C GLU A 2 -3.66 18.57 -2.61
N GLU A 3 -5.00 18.59 -2.65
CA GLU A 3 -5.83 19.20 -1.59
C GLU A 3 -5.51 18.64 -0.20
N THR A 4 -5.58 17.31 -0.03
CA THR A 4 -5.21 16.64 1.22
C THR A 4 -3.78 16.95 1.66
N SER A 5 -2.84 17.05 0.71
CA SER A 5 -1.46 17.39 1.02
C SER A 5 -1.32 18.82 1.52
N THR A 6 -2.15 19.75 1.04
CA THR A 6 -2.22 21.14 1.53
C THR A 6 -2.73 21.18 2.96
N GLU A 7 -3.86 20.52 3.25
CA GLU A 7 -4.43 20.46 4.61
C GLU A 7 -3.42 19.91 5.63
N LEU A 8 -2.69 18.85 5.26
CA LEU A 8 -1.64 18.28 6.11
C LEU A 8 -0.45 19.25 6.33
N ARG A 9 -0.05 19.99 5.29
CA ARG A 9 1.00 21.00 5.43
C ARG A 9 0.56 22.18 6.29
N GLU A 10 -0.71 22.58 6.22
CA GLU A 10 -1.28 23.67 7.05
C GLU A 10 -1.25 23.36 8.54
N ILE A 11 -1.35 22.07 8.92
CA ILE A 11 -1.19 21.63 10.32
C ILE A 11 0.28 21.37 10.71
N GLY A 12 1.23 21.72 9.83
CA GLY A 12 2.67 21.62 10.09
C GLY A 12 3.30 20.26 9.76
N ALA A 13 2.59 19.35 9.08
CA ALA A 13 3.17 18.08 8.65
C ALA A 13 4.06 18.27 7.41
N GLU A 14 5.12 17.49 7.35
CA GLU A 14 5.92 17.35 6.13
C GLU A 14 5.29 16.28 5.22
N VAL A 15 5.08 16.61 3.93
CA VAL A 15 4.31 15.76 3.02
C VAL A 15 5.02 15.60 1.67
N LEU A 16 5.27 14.34 1.29
CA LEU A 16 5.70 13.91 -0.04
C LEU A 16 4.52 13.24 -0.75
N VAL A 17 4.20 13.69 -1.97
CA VAL A 17 3.15 13.10 -2.81
C VAL A 17 3.83 12.52 -4.05
N VAL A 18 3.67 11.21 -4.27
CA VAL A 18 4.22 10.51 -5.44
C VAL A 18 3.08 9.79 -6.17
N PRO A 19 2.66 10.26 -7.36
CA PRO A 19 1.71 9.55 -8.19
C PRO A 19 2.32 8.24 -8.70
N MET A 20 1.73 7.09 -8.34
CA MET A 20 2.26 5.77 -8.69
C MET A 20 1.18 4.67 -8.66
N SER A 21 1.44 3.54 -9.33
CA SER A 21 0.63 2.33 -9.32
C SER A 21 1.33 1.20 -8.56
N ILE A 22 0.68 0.65 -7.53
CA ILE A 22 1.26 -0.44 -6.70
C ILE A 22 1.43 -1.76 -7.46
N ARG A 23 0.99 -1.81 -8.72
CA ARG A 23 1.15 -2.96 -9.62
C ARG A 23 2.47 -2.92 -10.38
N GLU A 24 3.12 -1.75 -10.43
CA GLU A 24 4.38 -1.54 -11.14
C GLU A 24 5.53 -1.49 -10.14
N ILE A 25 6.39 -2.52 -10.13
CA ILE A 25 7.43 -2.67 -9.10
C ILE A 25 8.43 -1.52 -9.11
N ASP A 26 8.86 -1.08 -10.30
CA ASP A 26 9.82 0.03 -10.45
C ASP A 26 9.29 1.34 -9.84
N GLN A 27 7.97 1.58 -9.88
CA GLN A 27 7.37 2.76 -9.27
C GLN A 27 7.31 2.67 -7.73
N VAL A 28 7.18 1.45 -7.20
CA VAL A 28 7.26 1.21 -5.75
C VAL A 28 8.68 1.43 -5.25
N GLU A 29 9.68 0.94 -5.98
CA GLU A 29 11.10 1.15 -5.67
C GLU A 29 11.46 2.64 -5.67
N ASP A 30 10.99 3.38 -6.68
CA ASP A 30 11.17 4.83 -6.77
C ASP A 30 10.50 5.59 -5.61
N LEU A 31 9.27 5.22 -5.23
CA LEU A 31 8.59 5.79 -4.05
C LEU A 31 9.43 5.58 -2.77
N ILE A 32 9.97 4.37 -2.57
CA ILE A 32 10.79 4.06 -1.40
C ILE A 32 12.05 4.92 -1.42
N ALA A 33 12.74 5.02 -2.55
CA ALA A 33 13.95 5.82 -2.70
C ALA A 33 13.70 7.30 -2.36
N GLN A 34 12.66 7.91 -2.94
CA GLN A 34 12.29 9.31 -2.66
C GLN A 34 11.90 9.53 -1.19
N THR A 35 11.22 8.56 -0.58
CA THR A 35 10.83 8.64 0.84
C THR A 35 12.05 8.61 1.75
N ILE A 36 13.00 7.70 1.50
CA ILE A 36 14.25 7.63 2.26
C ILE A 36 15.11 8.87 2.03
N GLU A 37 15.19 9.38 0.80
CA GLU A 37 15.91 10.62 0.51
C GLU A 37 15.32 11.82 1.28
N ARG A 38 13.99 11.91 1.37
CA ARG A 38 13.31 13.06 2.00
C ARG A 38 13.26 12.99 3.53
N PHE A 39 13.00 11.80 4.09
CA PHE A 39 12.70 11.60 5.51
C PHE A 39 13.74 10.76 6.27
N GLY A 40 14.66 10.08 5.55
CA GLY A 40 15.72 9.25 6.12
C GLY A 40 15.34 7.79 6.43
N SER A 41 14.09 7.52 6.81
CA SER A 41 13.59 6.17 7.12
C SER A 41 12.08 6.02 6.86
N ILE A 42 11.61 4.78 6.87
CA ILE A 42 10.18 4.44 6.88
C ILE A 42 9.89 3.65 8.15
N ASP A 43 9.13 4.23 9.07
CA ASP A 43 8.79 3.57 10.35
C ASP A 43 7.52 2.72 10.26
N PHE A 44 6.56 3.16 9.46
CA PHE A 44 5.25 2.53 9.34
C PHE A 44 4.80 2.45 7.89
N LEU A 45 4.14 1.35 7.53
CA LEU A 45 3.53 1.13 6.22
C LEU A 45 2.03 0.93 6.37
N VAL A 46 1.24 1.76 5.68
CA VAL A 46 -0.22 1.60 5.60
C VAL A 46 -0.57 1.11 4.20
N ASN A 47 -0.92 -0.17 4.08
CA ASN A 47 -1.33 -0.77 2.80
C ASN A 47 -2.83 -0.51 2.55
N ASN A 48 -3.15 0.73 2.15
CA ASN A 48 -4.52 1.18 1.88
C ASN A 48 -4.88 1.22 0.38
N ALA A 49 -3.94 0.89 -0.52
CA ALA A 49 -4.20 0.91 -1.95
C ALA A 49 -5.12 -0.27 -2.33
N GLY A 50 -6.40 0.03 -2.59
CA GLY A 50 -7.41 -0.95 -2.95
C GLY A 50 -8.53 -0.33 -3.79
N GLY A 51 -9.11 -1.14 -4.68
CA GLY A 51 -10.30 -0.77 -5.45
C GLY A 51 -11.50 -1.57 -5.00
N GLN A 52 -12.68 -0.96 -5.01
CA GLN A 52 -13.93 -1.73 -4.96
C GLN A 52 -14.27 -2.18 -6.37
N PHE A 53 -14.25 -3.48 -6.62
CA PHE A 53 -14.67 -4.08 -7.88
C PHE A 53 -16.08 -4.65 -7.70
N PRO A 54 -17.10 -4.11 -8.40
CA PRO A 54 -18.45 -4.64 -8.32
C PRO A 54 -18.47 -6.10 -8.77
N ALA A 55 -19.02 -6.97 -7.94
CA ALA A 55 -19.21 -8.37 -8.25
C ALA A 55 -20.59 -8.83 -7.74
N PRO A 56 -21.31 -9.70 -8.48
CA PRO A 56 -22.49 -10.37 -7.96
C PRO A 56 -22.16 -11.11 -6.65
N PRO A 57 -23.10 -11.23 -5.68
CA PRO A 57 -22.84 -11.89 -4.40
C PRO A 57 -22.25 -13.32 -4.53
N GLY A 58 -22.60 -14.05 -5.58
CA GLY A 58 -22.06 -15.40 -5.85
C GLY A 58 -20.70 -15.43 -6.57
N ALA A 59 -20.19 -14.29 -7.03
CA ALA A 59 -18.92 -14.18 -7.75
C ALA A 59 -17.77 -13.62 -6.87
N ILE A 60 -18.07 -13.29 -5.60
CA ILE A 60 -17.04 -12.89 -4.63
C ILE A 60 -16.31 -14.16 -4.20
N SER A 61 -15.08 -14.32 -4.69
CA SER A 61 -14.22 -15.43 -4.28
C SER A 61 -13.68 -15.18 -2.87
N ASP A 62 -13.79 -16.18 -1.98
CA ASP A 62 -13.09 -16.17 -0.70
C ASP A 62 -11.59 -16.45 -0.93
N LEU A 63 -10.80 -15.39 -1.06
CA LEU A 63 -9.35 -15.47 -1.19
C LEU A 63 -8.65 -15.91 0.11
N ARG A 64 -9.37 -16.15 1.23
CA ARG A 64 -8.78 -16.62 2.49
C ARG A 64 -8.51 -18.13 2.52
N ARG A 65 -8.96 -18.90 1.53
CA ARG A 65 -8.61 -20.32 1.42
C ARG A 65 -7.44 -20.53 0.46
N SER A 66 -6.22 -20.49 1.00
CA SER A 66 -5.11 -21.19 0.35
C SER A 66 -5.40 -22.71 0.39
N PRO A 67 -5.28 -23.46 -0.72
CA PRO A 67 -5.39 -24.92 -0.71
C PRO A 67 -4.13 -25.62 -0.13
N ALA A 68 -3.18 -24.88 0.45
CA ALA A 68 -2.01 -25.49 1.07
C ALA A 68 -2.16 -25.57 2.60
N SER A 69 -2.71 -26.69 3.07
CA SER A 69 -2.32 -27.26 4.36
C SER A 69 -0.81 -27.53 4.33
N LEU A 70 0.00 -26.56 4.77
CA LEU A 70 1.41 -26.81 5.08
C LEU A 70 1.46 -27.88 6.19
N PRO A 71 2.20 -28.99 6.02
CA PRO A 71 2.36 -29.95 7.10
C PRO A 71 3.05 -29.25 8.26
N ARG A 72 2.47 -29.36 9.46
CA ARG A 72 3.15 -28.98 10.71
C ARG A 72 4.50 -29.70 10.72
N ARG A 73 5.59 -28.95 10.86
CA ARG A 73 6.87 -29.57 11.20
C ARG A 73 6.74 -30.15 12.60
N GLU A 74 6.72 -31.48 12.68
CA GLU A 74 7.02 -32.20 13.91
C GLU A 74 8.54 -32.40 13.97
N GLY A 75 9.11 -32.18 15.17
CA GLY A 75 10.44 -32.69 15.57
C GLY A 75 11.64 -31.96 15.00
#